data_AF-A0A2J6HUS7-F1
#
_entry.id   AF-A0A2J6HUS7-F1
#
_cell.length_a   1.000
_cell.length_b   1.000
_cell.length_c   1.000
_cell.angle_alpha   90.00
_cell.angle_beta   90.00
_cell.angle_gamma   90.00
#
_symmetry.space_group_name_H-M   'P 1'
#
loop_
_entity.id
_entity.type
_entity.pdbx_description
1 polymer ?
#
loop_
_entity_poly.entity_id
_entity_poly.type
_entity_poly.pdbx_seq_one_letter_code
_entity_poly.pdbx_strand_id
1 'polypeptide(L)'
;MAALTTMLSTTITVLDAYSRVMNPIVAYILPGVWKKFRNKDKLRWFWYFFIITGAAFILAFAAKSMVHMVTLATTLSFLMAPVFAWLNYKVVTDEHMPLESRPGKFLRALSWIGIIFFAIFSIIYIYWRFLM
;
A
#
# COMPACT_ATOMS: atom_id res chain seq x y z
N MET A 1 17.49 -17.56 -12.74
CA MET A 1 16.51 -18.00 -11.72
C MET A 1 16.33 -16.97 -10.60
N ALA A 2 17.36 -16.22 -10.19
CA ALA A 2 17.23 -15.17 -9.16
C ALA A 2 16.07 -14.18 -9.39
N ALA A 3 15.97 -13.58 -10.58
CA ALA A 3 14.92 -12.61 -10.88
C ALA A 3 13.48 -13.19 -10.78
N LEU A 4 13.28 -14.42 -11.26
CA LEU A 4 11.98 -15.11 -11.17
C LEU A 4 11.60 -15.35 -9.70
N THR A 5 12.51 -15.88 -8.91
CA THR A 5 12.26 -16.16 -7.48
C THR A 5 11.96 -14.87 -6.71
N THR A 6 12.69 -13.78 -6.99
CA THR A 6 12.44 -12.48 -6.35
C THR A 6 11.07 -11.93 -6.71
N MET A 7 10.71 -11.87 -8.00
CA MET A 7 9.42 -11.32 -8.44
C MET A 7 8.23 -12.20 -8.01
N LEU A 8 8.41 -13.52 -8.00
CA LEU A 8 7.41 -14.45 -7.52
C LEU A 8 7.17 -14.27 -6.02
N SER A 9 8.23 -14.14 -5.23
CA SER A 9 8.15 -13.89 -3.78
C SER A 9 7.41 -12.59 -3.47
N THR A 10 7.72 -11.50 -4.18
CA THR A 10 7.00 -10.23 -4.01
C THR A 10 5.53 -10.35 -4.39
N THR A 11 5.21 -11.10 -5.46
CA THR A 11 3.82 -11.30 -5.91
C THR A 11 3.00 -12.06 -4.86
N ILE A 12 3.57 -13.14 -4.30
CA ILE A 12 2.92 -13.93 -3.25
C ILE A 12 2.73 -13.09 -1.98
N THR A 13 3.76 -12.35 -1.57
CA THR A 13 3.72 -11.49 -0.38
C THR A 13 2.64 -10.42 -0.49
N VAL A 14 2.55 -9.77 -1.66
CA VAL A 14 1.54 -8.73 -1.93
C VAL A 14 0.12 -9.32 -1.95
N LEU A 15 -0.07 -10.45 -2.62
CA LEU A 15 -1.36 -11.12 -2.69
C LEU A 15 -1.88 -11.52 -1.29
N ASP A 16 -1.01 -12.08 -0.45
CA ASP A 16 -1.38 -12.45 0.92
C ASP A 16 -1.67 -11.22 1.79
N ALA A 17 -0.77 -10.23 1.77
CA ALA A 17 -0.90 -9.01 2.57
C ALA A 17 -2.21 -8.27 2.28
N TYR A 18 -2.54 -8.03 1.01
CA TYR A 18 -3.77 -7.34 0.63
C TYR A 18 -5.03 -8.11 1.08
N SER A 19 -5.07 -9.44 0.89
CA SER A 19 -6.22 -10.24 1.32
C SER A 19 -6.43 -10.21 2.85
N ARG A 20 -5.33 -10.14 3.61
CA ARG A 20 -5.34 -10.13 5.07
C ARG A 20 -5.84 -8.81 5.65
N VAL A 21 -5.43 -7.69 5.06
CA VAL A 21 -5.85 -6.35 5.52
C VAL A 21 -7.24 -5.97 5.03
N MET A 22 -7.70 -6.48 3.88
CA MET A 22 -8.99 -6.09 3.32
C MET A 22 -10.17 -6.60 4.15
N ASN A 23 -10.05 -7.77 4.76
CA ASN A 23 -11.10 -8.33 5.63
C ASN A 23 -11.50 -7.42 6.80
N PRO A 24 -10.57 -7.01 7.71
CA PRO A 24 -10.91 -6.10 8.78
C PRO A 24 -11.37 -4.73 8.26
N ILE A 25 -10.79 -4.23 7.16
CA ILE A 25 -11.24 -2.97 6.54
C ILE A 25 -12.73 -3.05 6.16
N VAL A 26 -13.16 -4.14 5.50
CA VAL A 26 -14.58 -4.36 5.17
C VAL A 26 -15.44 -4.48 6.42
N ALA A 27 -14.94 -5.14 7.48
CA ALA A 27 -15.65 -5.26 8.74
C ALA A 27 -15.96 -3.90 9.38
N TYR A 28 -15.00 -2.97 9.33
CA TYR A 28 -15.14 -1.64 9.91
C TYR A 28 -15.88 -0.65 9.00
N ILE A 29 -15.60 -0.64 7.69
CA ILE A 29 -16.18 0.34 6.75
C ILE A 29 -17.57 -0.09 6.25
N LEU A 30 -17.79 -1.39 6.04
CA LEU A 30 -19.02 -1.95 5.46
C LEU A 30 -19.60 -3.07 6.35
N PRO A 31 -20.04 -2.74 7.58
CA PRO A 31 -20.51 -3.75 8.55
C PRO A 31 -21.69 -4.57 8.03
N GLY A 32 -22.54 -4.00 7.15
CA GLY A 32 -23.65 -4.71 6.50
C GLY A 32 -23.20 -5.81 5.54
N VAL A 33 -22.13 -5.59 4.79
CA VAL A 33 -21.53 -6.59 3.90
C VAL A 33 -20.85 -7.67 4.73
N TRP A 34 -20.09 -7.28 5.76
CA TRP A 34 -19.43 -8.20 6.67
C TRP A 34 -20.42 -9.15 7.38
N LYS A 35 -21.55 -8.63 7.86
CA LYS A 35 -22.59 -9.43 8.52
C LYS A 35 -23.30 -10.39 7.55
N LYS A 36 -23.42 -10.03 6.28
CA LYS A 36 -24.02 -10.86 5.22
C LYS A 36 -23.10 -12.02 4.82
N PHE A 37 -21.79 -11.83 4.86
CA PHE A 37 -20.81 -12.88 4.62
C PHE A 37 -20.62 -13.76 5.87
N ARG A 38 -21.49 -14.76 6.02
CA ARG A 38 -21.45 -15.73 7.13
C ARG A 38 -20.14 -16.56 7.17
N ASN A 39 -19.46 -16.70 6.03
CA ASN A 39 -18.19 -17.41 5.93
C ASN A 39 -17.06 -16.44 5.53
N LYS A 40 -16.16 -16.17 6.49
CA LYS A 40 -15.03 -15.24 6.33
C LYS A 40 -13.99 -15.75 5.33
N ASP A 41 -13.93 -17.06 5.09
CA ASP A 41 -13.00 -17.66 4.12
C ASP A 41 -13.44 -17.40 2.68
N LYS A 42 -14.75 -17.31 2.43
CA LYS A 42 -15.28 -16.92 1.11
C LYS A 42 -14.89 -15.48 0.75
N LEU A 43 -14.86 -14.58 1.74
CA LEU A 43 -14.46 -13.19 1.52
C LEU A 43 -12.95 -13.09 1.21
N ARG A 44 -12.10 -13.90 1.86
CA ARG A 44 -10.66 -13.99 1.52
C ARG A 44 -10.44 -14.48 0.09
N TRP A 45 -11.12 -15.57 -0.29
CA TRP A 45 -11.04 -16.12 -1.64
C TRP A 45 -11.53 -15.12 -2.71
N PHE A 46 -12.58 -14.35 -2.40
CA PHE A 46 -13.02 -13.26 -3.25
C PHE A 46 -11.91 -12.21 -3.45
N TRP A 47 -11.22 -11.80 -2.38
CA TRP A 47 -10.10 -10.85 -2.49
C TRP A 47 -8.93 -11.40 -3.29
N TYR A 48 -8.57 -12.68 -3.12
CA TYR A 48 -7.53 -13.30 -3.95
C TYR A 48 -7.90 -13.26 -5.44
N PHE A 49 -9.13 -13.66 -5.78
CA PHE A 49 -9.60 -13.64 -7.15
C PHE A 49 -9.63 -12.20 -7.70
N PHE A 50 -10.14 -11.25 -6.92
CA PHE A 50 -10.19 -9.83 -7.31
C PHE A 50 -8.80 -9.24 -7.59
N ILE A 51 -7.81 -9.50 -6.73
CA ILE A 51 -6.44 -9.01 -6.91
C ILE A 51 -5.79 -9.66 -8.14
N ILE A 52 -5.91 -10.98 -8.29
CA ILE A 52 -5.31 -11.71 -9.42
C ILE A 52 -5.92 -11.24 -10.75
N THR A 53 -7.24 -11.14 -10.81
CA THR A 53 -7.94 -10.68 -12.03
C THR A 53 -7.62 -9.22 -12.36
N GLY A 54 -7.62 -8.33 -11.37
CA GLY A 54 -7.23 -6.93 -11.56
C GLY A 54 -5.78 -6.78 -12.02
N ALA A 55 -4.85 -7.54 -11.44
CA ALA A 55 -3.46 -7.56 -11.87
C ALA A 55 -3.32 -8.11 -13.29
N ALA A 56 -3.98 -9.22 -13.62
CA ALA A 56 -3.96 -9.79 -14.96
C ALA A 56 -4.55 -8.83 -16.01
N PHE A 57 -5.62 -8.11 -15.66
CA PHE A 57 -6.21 -7.08 -16.50
C PHE A 57 -5.20 -5.94 -16.75
N ILE A 58 -4.62 -5.37 -15.69
CA ILE A 58 -3.61 -4.32 -15.83
C ILE A 58 -2.44 -4.81 -16.69
N LEU A 59 -1.95 -6.04 -16.49
CA LEU A 59 -0.89 -6.61 -17.30
C LEU A 59 -1.30 -6.76 -18.77
N ALA A 60 -2.50 -7.27 -19.07
CA ALA A 60 -2.96 -7.46 -20.44
C ALA A 60 -3.02 -6.14 -21.24
N PHE A 61 -3.37 -5.03 -20.60
CA PHE A 61 -3.49 -3.73 -21.26
C PHE A 61 -2.22 -2.86 -21.17
N ALA A 62 -1.51 -2.87 -20.03
CA ALA A 62 -0.35 -2.01 -19.76
C ALA A 62 1.01 -2.67 -20.05
N ALA A 63 1.09 -4.01 -20.18
CA ALA A 63 2.37 -4.68 -20.46
C ALA A 63 2.89 -4.45 -21.90
N LYS A 64 2.10 -3.81 -22.78
CA LYS A 64 2.57 -3.40 -24.12
C LYS A 64 3.83 -2.52 -24.07
N SER A 65 4.04 -1.80 -22.95
CA SER A 65 5.27 -1.07 -22.68
C SER A 65 5.64 -1.22 -21.21
N MET A 66 6.69 -2.00 -20.94
CA MET A 66 7.23 -2.16 -19.60
C MET A 66 7.61 -0.81 -18.98
N VAL A 67 8.11 0.13 -19.81
CA VAL A 67 8.44 1.49 -19.38
C VAL A 67 7.20 2.19 -18.82
N HIS A 68 6.07 2.14 -19.51
CA HIS A 68 4.83 2.78 -19.03
C HIS A 68 4.35 2.18 -17.71
N MET A 69 4.38 0.86 -17.57
CA MET A 69 3.97 0.19 -16.33
C MET A 69 4.85 0.61 -15.15
N VAL A 70 6.17 0.63 -15.34
CA VAL A 70 7.12 1.04 -14.30
C VAL A 70 6.93 2.52 -13.96
N THR A 71 6.77 3.40 -14.95
CA THR A 71 6.54 4.83 -14.69
C THR A 71 5.26 5.07 -13.90
N LEU A 72 4.17 4.37 -14.23
CA LEU A 72 2.91 4.46 -13.47
C LEU A 72 3.09 3.99 -12.02
N ALA A 73 3.70 2.83 -11.81
CA ALA A 73 3.93 2.27 -10.47
C ALA A 73 4.81 3.20 -9.61
N THR A 74 5.89 3.73 -10.19
CA THR A 74 6.79 4.67 -9.52
C THR A 74 6.09 5.98 -9.18
N THR A 75 5.29 6.52 -10.11
CA THR A 75 4.51 7.75 -9.89
C THR A 75 3.56 7.57 -8.70
N LEU A 76 2.76 6.50 -8.72
CA LEU A 76 1.84 6.18 -7.62
C LEU A 76 2.57 5.97 -6.29
N SER A 77 3.73 5.30 -6.31
CA SER A 77 4.52 5.06 -5.10
C SER A 77 5.02 6.37 -4.47
N PHE A 78 5.49 7.33 -5.27
CA PHE A 78 5.92 8.64 -4.76
C PHE A 78 4.76 9.52 -4.29
N LEU A 79 3.60 9.43 -4.94
CA LEU A 79 2.37 10.09 -4.48
C LEU A 79 1.90 9.55 -3.13
N MET A 80 1.98 8.22 -2.93
CA MET A 80 1.51 7.56 -1.72
C MET A 80 2.51 7.62 -0.56
N ALA A 81 3.81 7.79 -0.83
CA ALA A 81 4.86 7.88 0.19
C ALA A 81 4.56 8.87 1.33
N PRO A 82 4.24 10.17 1.08
CA PRO A 82 3.91 11.11 2.15
C PRO A 82 2.64 10.72 2.92
N VAL A 83 1.64 10.15 2.23
CA VAL A 83 0.39 9.69 2.84
C VAL A 83 0.67 8.54 3.82
N PHE A 84 1.43 7.53 3.40
CA PHE A 84 1.78 6.40 4.25
C PHE A 84 2.69 6.79 5.40
N ALA A 85 3.65 7.69 5.18
CA ALA A 85 4.51 8.20 6.25
C ALA A 85 3.70 8.93 7.34
N TRP A 86 2.74 9.77 6.94
CA TRP A 86 1.85 10.46 7.88
C TRP A 86 0.92 9.50 8.63
N LEU A 87 0.30 8.55 7.93
CA LEU A 87 -0.55 7.53 8.57
C LEU A 87 0.24 6.69 9.57
N ASN A 88 1.46 6.28 9.23
CA ASN A 88 2.32 5.52 10.13
C ASN A 88 2.67 6.33 11.38
N TYR A 89 3.06 7.60 11.21
CA TYR A 89 3.32 8.48 12.34
C TYR A 89 2.10 8.62 13.25
N LYS A 90 0.92 8.86 12.67
CA LYS A 90 -0.33 9.01 13.42
C LYS A 90 -0.64 7.78 14.25
N VAL A 91 -0.62 6.58 13.65
CA VAL A 91 -0.89 5.30 14.33
C VAL A 91 0.08 5.05 15.48
N VAL A 92 1.36 5.31 15.27
CA VAL A 92 2.42 5.04 16.25
C VAL A 92 2.41 6.07 17.40
N THR A 93 1.85 7.26 17.19
CA THR A 93 1.63 8.28 18.23
C THR A 93 0.25 8.24 18.88
N ASP A 94 -0.64 7.37 18.41
CA ASP A 94 -2.02 7.29 18.86
C ASP A 94 -2.12 6.85 20.33
N GLU A 95 -3.21 7.24 20.98
CA GLU A 95 -3.46 6.90 22.38
C GLU A 95 -3.69 5.40 22.59
N HIS A 96 -4.19 4.70 21.57
CA HIS A 96 -4.37 3.24 21.58
C HIS A 96 -3.06 2.45 21.46
N MET A 97 -1.92 3.10 21.19
CA MET A 97 -0.61 2.45 21.14
C MET A 97 -0.04 2.22 22.55
N PRO A 98 0.42 1.01 22.91
CA PRO A 98 1.03 0.72 24.21
C PRO A 98 2.19 1.67 24.52
N LEU A 99 2.19 2.25 25.72
CA LEU A 99 3.16 3.28 26.14
C LEU A 99 4.63 2.85 25.93
N GLU A 100 4.95 1.58 26.16
CA GLU A 100 6.30 1.01 25.99
C GLU A 100 6.76 0.97 24.54
N SER A 101 5.82 0.92 23.59
CA SER A 101 6.08 0.88 22.15
C SER A 101 5.98 2.24 21.47
N ARG A 102 5.64 3.30 22.21
CA ARG A 102 5.54 4.66 21.67
C ARG A 102 6.94 5.19 21.34
N PRO A 103 7.11 5.87 20.20
CA PRO A 103 8.40 6.37 19.77
C PRO A 103 8.84 7.49 20.72
N GLY A 104 10.09 7.41 21.17
CA GLY A 104 10.75 8.48 21.90
C GLY A 104 10.84 9.78 21.08
N LYS A 105 11.24 10.87 21.74
CA LYS A 105 11.31 12.21 21.11
C LYS A 105 12.19 12.24 19.85
N PHE A 106 13.29 11.49 19.84
CA PHE A 106 14.20 11.39 18.70
C PHE A 106 13.53 10.75 17.47
N LEU A 107 12.90 9.58 17.63
CA LEU A 107 12.19 8.88 16.55
C LEU A 107 11.03 9.72 16.00
N ARG A 108 10.36 10.50 16.85
CA ARG A 108 9.33 11.46 16.40
C ARG A 108 9.90 12.56 15.53
N ALA A 109 11.03 13.16 15.92
CA ALA A 109 11.72 14.16 15.11
C ALA A 109 12.18 13.58 13.77
N LEU A 110 12.76 12.37 13.78
CA LEU A 110 13.17 11.66 12.56
C LEU A 110 11.98 11.37 11.63
N SER A 111 10.83 10.99 12.19
CA SER A 111 9.61 10.76 11.42
C SER A 111 9.10 12.03 10.76
N TRP A 112 9.11 13.17 11.46
CA TRP A 112 8.74 14.47 10.89
C TRP A 112 9.67 14.90 9.76
N ILE A 113 10.98 14.72 9.94
CA ILE A 113 11.96 14.98 8.88
C ILE A 113 11.68 14.10 7.66
N GLY A 114 11.41 12.81 7.85
CA GLY A 114 11.07 11.88 6.78
C GLY A 114 9.77 12.25 6.05
N ILE A 115 8.72 12.67 6.76
CA ILE A 115 7.46 13.11 6.17
C ILE A 115 7.68 14.35 5.29
N ILE A 116 8.40 15.36 5.81
CA ILE A 116 8.73 16.58 5.05
C ILE A 116 9.56 16.23 3.81
N PHE A 117 10.56 15.36 3.97
CA PHE A 117 11.38 14.89 2.87
C PHE A 117 10.55 14.20 1.78
N PHE A 118 9.66 13.26 2.13
CA PHE A 118 8.79 12.59 1.16
C PHE A 118 7.79 13.54 0.51
N ALA A 119 7.27 14.52 1.25
CA ALA A 119 6.36 15.53 0.69
C ALA A 119 7.07 16.40 -0.37
N ILE A 120 8.26 16.93 -0.05
CA ILE A 120 9.06 17.71 -0.99
C ILE A 120 9.44 16.86 -2.20
N PHE A 121 9.91 15.64 -1.98
CA PHE A 121 10.30 14.73 -3.06
C PHE A 121 9.12 14.42 -3.99
N SER A 122 7.92 14.19 -3.43
CA SER A 122 6.70 13.94 -4.21
C SER A 122 6.33 15.17 -5.06
N ILE A 123 6.41 16.38 -4.51
CA ILE A 123 6.14 17.62 -5.25
C ILE A 123 7.15 17.82 -6.40
N ILE A 124 8.44 17.65 -6.13
CA ILE A 124 9.50 17.75 -7.15
C ILE A 124 9.26 16.72 -8.26
N TYR A 125 8.92 15.49 -7.91
CA TYR A 125 8.64 14.44 -8.88
C TYR A 125 7.46 14.80 -9.80
N ILE A 126 6.35 15.28 -9.23
CA ILE A 126 5.18 15.72 -10.00
C ILE A 126 5.54 16.90 -10.91
N TYR A 127 6.26 17.90 -10.38
CA TYR A 127 6.70 19.05 -11.16
C TYR A 127 7.53 18.61 -12.38
N TRP A 128 8.50 17.72 -12.17
CA TRP A 128 9.37 17.24 -13.24
C TRP A 128 8.63 16.37 -14.26
N ARG A 129 7.62 15.61 -13.81
CA ARG A 129 6.85 14.71 -14.67
C ARG A 129 5.81 15.42 -15.55
N PHE A 130 5.22 16.51 -15.07
CA PHE A 130 4.12 17.20 -15.76
C PHE A 130 4.51 18.52 -16.40
N LEU A 131 5.55 19.21 -15.91
CA LEU A 131 5.94 20.53 -16.41
C LEU A 131 7.15 20.50 -17.36
N MET A 132 7.87 19.39 -17.45
CA MET A 132 9.09 19.25 -18.25
C MET A 132 9.02 18.09 -19.25
#